data_AF-A0A5N7CQD3-F1
#
_entry.id   AF-A0A5N7CQD3-F1
#
_cell.length_a   1.000
_cell.length_b   1.000
_cell.length_c   1.000
_cell.angle_alpha   90.00
_cell.angle_beta   90.00
_cell.angle_gamma   90.00
#
_symmetry.space_group_name_H-M   'P 1'
#
loop_
_entity.id
_entity.type
_entity.pdbx_description
1 polymer ?
#
loop_
_entity_poly.entity_id
_entity_poly.type
_entity_poly.pdbx_seq_one_letter_code
_entity_poly.pdbx_strand_id
1 'polypeptide(L)'
;MATPSGYAFFLNEEVNNHMKKVLDNWRDKFLTQDASAAVLAEEPNGWLSPATRKVIEDDINMDPNHTAEDGPHWDFTSWNDFFTCTFMDYDKLRPVYAPDDDNWAVSACESKPFALQTNVKDYDIFWLKGQQHSVCEMQDKEEQASDFVHGTGLLERNFMSPLAFACQGDRQED
;
A
#
# COMPACT_ATOMS: atom_id res chain seq x y z
N MET A 1 6.86 18.36 1.58
CA MET A 1 8.11 17.63 1.89
C MET A 1 9.33 18.17 1.15
N ALA A 2 9.21 18.80 -0.03
CA ALA A 2 10.37 19.20 -0.85
C ALA A 2 11.10 20.50 -0.41
N THR A 3 11.05 20.87 0.87
CA THR A 3 11.82 22.01 1.41
C THR A 3 12.70 21.55 2.56
N PRO A 4 13.89 22.16 2.78
CA PRO A 4 14.76 21.77 3.90
C PRO A 4 14.08 21.85 5.27
N SER A 5 13.21 22.85 5.46
CA SER A 5 12.40 23.00 6.68
C SER A 5 11.37 21.88 6.81
N GLY A 6 10.75 21.44 5.72
CA GLY A 6 9.83 20.31 5.73
C GLY A 6 10.55 19.00 6.08
N TYR A 7 11.76 18.80 5.56
CA TYR A 7 12.58 17.63 5.90
C TYR A 7 12.90 17.58 7.39
N ALA A 8 13.43 18.67 7.96
CA ALA A 8 13.72 18.74 9.39
C ALA A 8 12.48 18.55 10.28
N PHE A 9 11.32 19.05 9.84
CA PHE A 9 10.06 18.88 10.54
C PHE A 9 9.61 17.41 10.62
N PHE A 10 9.65 16.68 9.51
CA PHE A 10 9.20 15.28 9.46
C PHE A 10 10.23 14.26 9.99
N LEU A 11 11.48 14.68 10.22
CA LEU A 11 12.47 13.88 10.96
C LEU A 11 12.36 14.04 12.48
N ASN A 12 11.57 15.01 12.97
CA ASN A 12 11.45 15.23 14.39
C ASN A 12 10.53 14.17 15.03
N GLU A 13 11.08 13.38 15.95
CA GLU A 13 10.35 12.32 16.65
C GLU A 13 9.14 12.85 17.44
N GLU A 14 9.25 14.01 18.07
CA GLU A 14 8.14 14.61 18.82
C GLU A 14 6.98 14.96 17.88
N VAL A 15 7.28 15.53 16.71
CA VAL A 15 6.28 15.80 15.67
C VAL A 15 5.64 14.49 15.21
N ASN A 16 6.43 13.47 14.89
CA ASN A 16 5.93 12.18 14.43
C ASN A 16 5.06 11.48 15.49
N ASN A 17 5.43 11.57 16.76
CA ASN A 17 4.64 11.05 17.88
C ASN A 17 3.27 11.74 18.01
N HIS A 18 3.21 13.05 17.81
CA HIS A 18 1.93 13.78 17.83
C HIS A 18 1.09 13.49 16.58
N MET A 19 1.72 13.46 15.40
CA MET A 19 1.05 13.07 14.16
C MET A 19 0.47 11.66 14.25
N LYS A 20 1.21 10.71 14.83
CA LYS A 20 0.74 9.34 15.09
C LYS A 20 -0.55 9.35 15.92
N LYS A 21 -0.62 10.13 17.00
CA LYS A 21 -1.84 10.23 17.83
C LYS A 21 -3.04 10.76 17.05
N VAL A 22 -2.83 11.76 16.19
CA VAL A 22 -3.90 12.31 15.34
C VAL A 22 -4.40 11.27 14.35
N LEU A 23 -3.48 10.57 13.68
CA LEU A 23 -3.82 9.52 12.70
C LEU A 23 -4.45 8.30 13.35
N ASP A 24 -3.94 7.84 14.50
CA ASP A 24 -4.55 6.76 15.29
C ASP A 24 -5.97 7.14 15.72
N ASN A 25 -6.18 8.37 16.17
CA ASN A 25 -7.52 8.84 16.53
C ASN A 25 -8.47 8.82 15.33
N TRP A 26 -8.03 9.29 14.17
CA TRP A 26 -8.84 9.27 12.96
C TRP A 26 -9.15 7.83 12.49
N ARG A 27 -8.16 6.93 12.54
CA ARG A 27 -8.35 5.50 12.29
C ARG A 27 -9.41 4.92 13.22
N ASP A 28 -9.19 5.04 14.53
CA ASP A 28 -9.97 4.32 15.55
C ASP A 28 -11.36 4.93 15.79
N LYS A 29 -11.52 6.24 15.57
CA LYS A 29 -12.77 6.97 15.85
C LYS A 29 -13.61 7.25 14.63
N PHE A 30 -13.07 7.07 13.43
CA PHE A 30 -13.82 7.33 12.20
C PHE A 30 -13.68 6.20 11.18
N LEU A 31 -12.46 5.89 10.69
CA LEU A 31 -12.29 4.96 9.57
C LEU A 31 -12.74 3.53 9.86
N THR A 32 -12.68 3.10 11.13
CA THR A 32 -13.17 1.77 11.57
C THR A 32 -14.63 1.77 12.00
N GLN A 33 -15.31 2.92 11.98
CA GLN A 33 -16.70 3.06 12.43
C GLN A 33 -17.66 3.10 11.24
N ASP A 34 -18.89 2.65 11.45
CA ASP A 34 -19.96 2.60 10.42
C ASP A 34 -20.22 3.95 9.75
N ALA A 35 -20.01 5.06 10.49
CA ALA A 35 -20.15 6.41 9.95
C ALA A 35 -19.22 6.67 8.73
N SER A 36 -18.09 5.97 8.63
CA SER A 36 -17.19 6.08 7.48
C SER A 36 -17.69 5.35 6.24
N ALA A 37 -18.60 4.38 6.37
CA ALA A 37 -19.20 3.68 5.24
C ALA A 37 -20.04 4.62 4.34
N ALA A 38 -20.41 5.81 4.85
CA ALA A 38 -21.17 6.81 4.10
C ALA A 38 -20.53 7.23 2.75
N VAL A 39 -19.21 7.06 2.58
CA VAL A 39 -18.51 7.34 1.30
C VAL A 39 -18.54 6.16 0.32
N LEU A 40 -18.91 4.96 0.78
CA LEU A 40 -19.11 3.75 -0.02
C LEU A 40 -20.49 3.80 -0.67
N ALA A 41 -20.71 4.81 -1.51
CA ALA A 41 -21.96 5.05 -2.22
C ALA A 41 -21.77 4.87 -3.74
N GLU A 42 -22.85 4.51 -4.42
CA GLU A 42 -22.88 4.37 -5.90
C GLU A 42 -23.11 5.72 -6.62
N GLU A 43 -23.41 6.77 -5.86
CA GLU A 43 -23.54 8.15 -6.35
C GLU A 43 -22.24 8.60 -7.05
N PRO A 44 -22.28 9.58 -7.99
CA PRO A 44 -21.12 9.96 -8.82
C PRO A 44 -19.81 10.31 -8.09
N ASN A 45 -19.88 10.71 -6.82
CA ASN A 45 -18.70 11.05 -6.00
C ASN A 45 -18.35 9.98 -4.96
N GLY A 46 -19.05 8.84 -4.97
CA GLY A 46 -18.83 7.74 -4.05
C GLY A 46 -17.77 6.75 -4.55
N TRP A 47 -17.27 5.94 -3.62
CA TRP A 47 -16.26 4.93 -3.91
C TRP A 47 -16.80 3.76 -4.73
N LEU A 48 -18.11 3.49 -4.66
CA LEU A 48 -18.78 2.42 -5.42
C LEU A 48 -19.41 2.95 -6.72
N SER A 49 -19.13 4.21 -7.09
CA SER A 49 -19.65 4.77 -8.33
C SER A 49 -19.14 3.98 -9.54
N PRO A 50 -19.92 3.85 -10.64
CA PRO A 50 -19.46 3.19 -11.85
C PRO A 50 -18.13 3.72 -12.40
N ALA A 51 -17.86 5.02 -12.23
CA ALA A 51 -16.61 5.63 -12.67
C ALA A 51 -15.44 5.22 -11.78
N THR A 52 -15.61 5.23 -10.46
CA THR A 52 -14.56 4.83 -9.51
C THR A 52 -14.25 3.35 -9.65
N ARG A 53 -15.28 2.49 -9.73
CA ARG A 53 -15.12 1.03 -9.90
C ARG A 53 -14.33 0.69 -11.15
N LYS A 54 -14.63 1.34 -12.27
CA LYS A 54 -13.88 1.13 -13.51
C LYS A 54 -12.38 1.43 -13.33
N VAL A 55 -12.05 2.52 -12.63
CA VAL A 55 -10.64 2.85 -12.35
C VAL A 55 -9.99 1.82 -11.43
N ILE A 56 -10.74 1.30 -10.44
CA ILE A 56 -10.27 0.21 -9.56
C ILE A 56 -10.00 -1.05 -10.38
N GLU A 57 -11.00 -1.53 -11.13
CA GLU A 57 -10.93 -2.73 -11.98
C GLU A 57 -9.76 -2.68 -12.98
N ASP A 58 -9.58 -1.52 -13.64
CA ASP A 58 -8.47 -1.29 -14.58
C ASP A 58 -7.09 -1.34 -13.89
N ASP A 59 -6.99 -0.99 -12.60
CA ASP A 59 -5.72 -0.96 -11.86
C ASP A 59 -5.35 -2.32 -11.26
N ILE A 60 -6.34 -3.10 -10.82
CA ILE A 60 -6.15 -4.41 -10.15
C ILE A 60 -6.26 -5.61 -11.09
N ASN A 61 -6.37 -5.39 -12.41
CA ASN A 61 -6.56 -6.43 -13.43
C ASN A 61 -7.72 -7.41 -13.11
N MET A 62 -8.79 -6.93 -12.45
CA MET A 62 -9.97 -7.77 -12.16
C MET A 62 -10.90 -7.87 -13.37
N ASP A 63 -11.67 -8.97 -13.43
CA ASP A 63 -12.74 -9.12 -14.41
C ASP A 63 -13.87 -8.11 -14.10
N PRO A 64 -14.33 -7.30 -15.06
CA PRO A 64 -15.41 -6.33 -14.86
C PRO A 64 -16.77 -6.94 -14.49
N ASN A 65 -16.91 -8.27 -14.49
CA ASN A 65 -18.10 -8.98 -14.01
C ASN A 65 -18.00 -9.46 -12.55
N HIS A 66 -17.00 -9.02 -11.77
CA HIS A 66 -16.96 -9.34 -10.35
C HIS A 66 -18.16 -8.73 -9.63
N THR A 67 -18.91 -9.59 -8.92
CA THR A 67 -20.29 -9.37 -8.50
C THR A 67 -20.42 -8.17 -7.57
N ALA A 68 -21.30 -7.24 -7.93
CA ALA A 68 -21.82 -6.26 -6.99
C ALA A 68 -22.50 -6.99 -5.83
N GLU A 69 -22.12 -6.69 -4.59
CA GLU A 69 -22.85 -7.18 -3.43
C GLU A 69 -24.16 -6.37 -3.31
N ASP A 70 -25.27 -7.07 -3.05
CA ASP A 70 -26.62 -6.48 -3.07
C ASP A 70 -26.98 -5.73 -1.77
N GLY A 71 -26.06 -5.66 -0.80
CA GLY A 71 -26.26 -5.04 0.51
C GLY A 71 -25.91 -3.54 0.58
N PRO A 72 -26.38 -2.81 1.62
CA PRO A 72 -25.95 -1.43 1.87
C PRO A 72 -24.42 -1.35 1.94
N HIS A 73 -23.83 -0.39 1.21
CA HIS A 73 -22.37 -0.23 1.13
C HIS A 73 -21.62 -1.49 0.66
N TRP A 74 -22.29 -2.39 -0.08
CA TRP A 74 -21.75 -3.70 -0.48
C TRP A 74 -21.30 -4.52 0.73
N ASP A 75 -22.12 -4.51 1.77
CA ASP A 75 -21.91 -5.18 3.06
C ASP A 75 -20.59 -4.82 3.77
N PHE A 76 -19.87 -3.79 3.34
CA PHE A 76 -18.74 -3.25 4.08
C PHE A 76 -19.23 -2.44 5.26
N THR A 77 -18.71 -2.77 6.45
CA THR A 77 -19.14 -2.09 7.68
C THR A 77 -18.49 -0.73 7.83
N SER A 78 -17.32 -0.49 7.22
CA SER A 78 -16.61 0.79 7.33
C SER A 78 -15.72 1.06 6.11
N TRP A 79 -15.20 2.28 5.99
CA TRP A 79 -14.23 2.58 4.93
C TRP A 79 -12.96 1.75 5.07
N ASN A 80 -12.49 1.51 6.30
CA ASN A 80 -11.34 0.65 6.53
C ASN A 80 -11.62 -0.81 6.15
N ASP A 81 -12.83 -1.32 6.44
CA ASP A 81 -13.27 -2.65 6.01
C ASP A 81 -13.23 -2.79 4.49
N PHE A 82 -13.71 -1.79 3.76
CA PHE A 82 -13.57 -1.71 2.30
C PHE A 82 -12.11 -1.57 1.83
N PHE A 83 -11.30 -0.75 2.49
CA PHE A 83 -9.94 -0.47 2.05
C PHE A 83 -8.97 -1.64 2.29
N THR A 84 -9.21 -2.41 3.34
CA THR A 84 -8.47 -3.63 3.67
C THR A 84 -9.30 -4.87 3.38
N CYS A 85 -10.28 -4.77 2.47
CA CYS A 85 -11.19 -5.86 2.15
C CYS A 85 -10.45 -7.04 1.56
N THR A 86 -11.19 -8.10 1.20
CA THR A 86 -10.67 -9.45 0.98
C THR A 86 -10.71 -9.99 -0.55
N PHE A 87 -9.60 -10.39 -1.25
CA PHE A 87 -9.26 -10.88 -2.60
C PHE A 87 -9.86 -12.26 -2.61
N MET A 88 -10.96 -12.35 -3.32
CA MET A 88 -11.54 -13.61 -3.68
C MET A 88 -10.54 -14.43 -4.51
N ASP A 89 -10.59 -15.74 -4.36
CA ASP A 89 -9.82 -16.68 -5.19
C ASP A 89 -8.31 -16.33 -5.27
N TYR A 90 -7.67 -15.96 -4.13
CA TYR A 90 -6.29 -15.47 -4.10
C TYR A 90 -5.31 -16.34 -4.90
N ASP A 91 -5.32 -17.65 -4.67
CA ASP A 91 -4.40 -18.59 -5.34
C ASP A 91 -4.60 -18.69 -6.85
N LYS A 92 -5.81 -18.37 -7.34
CA LYS A 92 -6.17 -18.41 -8.76
C LYS A 92 -5.88 -17.09 -9.46
N LEU A 93 -6.15 -15.97 -8.81
CA LEU A 93 -5.93 -14.63 -9.37
C LEU A 93 -4.47 -14.17 -9.24
N ARG A 94 -3.75 -14.63 -8.21
CA ARG A 94 -2.36 -14.26 -7.92
C ARG A 94 -1.48 -15.50 -7.72
N PRO A 95 -1.33 -16.35 -8.74
CA PRO A 95 -0.50 -17.54 -8.62
C PRO A 95 0.97 -17.16 -8.36
N VAL A 96 1.53 -17.73 -7.30
CA VAL A 96 2.96 -17.55 -6.99
C VAL A 96 3.78 -18.46 -7.90
N TYR A 97 4.74 -17.87 -8.61
CA TYR A 97 5.68 -18.62 -9.43
C TYR A 97 6.72 -19.32 -8.54
N ALA A 98 6.90 -20.63 -8.75
CA ALA A 98 7.91 -21.46 -8.10
C ALA A 98 7.94 -21.32 -6.55
N PRO A 99 6.84 -21.64 -5.85
CA PRO A 99 6.70 -21.40 -4.41
C PRO A 99 7.68 -22.17 -3.53
N ASP A 100 8.23 -23.28 -4.03
CA ASP A 100 9.17 -24.15 -3.31
C ASP A 100 10.62 -24.00 -3.81
N ASP A 101 10.92 -22.99 -4.65
CA ASP A 101 12.26 -22.76 -5.23
C ASP A 101 12.83 -21.41 -4.78
N ASP A 102 13.71 -21.45 -3.78
CA ASP A 102 14.39 -20.29 -3.20
C ASP A 102 15.30 -19.53 -4.20
N ASN A 103 15.49 -20.04 -5.42
CA ASN A 103 16.21 -19.32 -6.47
C ASN A 103 15.40 -18.18 -7.10
N TRP A 104 14.10 -18.10 -6.83
CA TRP A 104 13.22 -17.10 -7.42
C TRP A 104 12.76 -16.06 -6.41
N ALA A 105 12.97 -14.78 -6.75
CA ALA A 105 12.34 -13.67 -6.07
C ALA A 105 11.11 -13.23 -6.90
N VAL A 106 9.92 -13.30 -6.30
CA VAL A 106 8.67 -12.78 -6.88
C VAL A 106 8.35 -11.41 -6.30
N SER A 107 7.51 -10.63 -6.99
CA SER A 107 7.10 -9.32 -6.48
C SER A 107 6.26 -9.49 -5.21
N ALA A 108 6.49 -8.62 -4.22
CA ALA A 108 5.83 -8.69 -2.92
C ALA A 108 4.43 -8.07 -2.92
N CYS A 109 4.12 -7.21 -3.89
CA CYS A 109 2.85 -6.51 -4.00
C CYS A 109 2.57 -6.10 -5.46
N GLU A 110 1.37 -5.63 -5.74
CA GLU A 110 1.02 -5.08 -7.05
C GLU A 110 1.71 -3.73 -7.24
N SER A 111 2.92 -3.79 -7.79
CA SER A 111 3.77 -2.64 -7.99
C SER A 111 4.33 -2.56 -9.40
N LYS A 112 4.88 -1.39 -9.72
CA LYS A 112 5.68 -1.19 -10.93
C LYS A 112 7.14 -1.02 -10.50
N PRO A 113 8.06 -1.90 -10.96
CA PRO A 113 9.48 -1.72 -10.72
C PRO A 113 9.91 -0.32 -11.15
N PHE A 114 10.58 0.40 -10.27
CA PHE A 114 11.03 1.77 -10.57
C PHE A 114 12.50 1.81 -10.96
N ALA A 115 13.34 1.21 -10.14
CA ALA A 115 14.78 1.21 -10.35
C ALA A 115 15.39 -0.08 -9.80
N LEU A 116 16.37 -0.60 -10.51
CA LEU A 116 17.26 -1.66 -10.01
C LEU A 116 18.59 -1.01 -9.68
N GLN A 117 19.02 -1.10 -8.42
CA GLN A 117 20.32 -0.61 -7.98
C GLN A 117 21.19 -1.78 -7.55
N THR A 118 22.34 -1.92 -8.19
CA THR A 118 23.37 -2.88 -7.80
C THR A 118 24.50 -2.17 -7.06
N ASN A 119 25.24 -2.91 -6.23
CA ASN A 119 26.34 -2.38 -5.44
C ASN A 119 25.90 -1.20 -4.57
N VAL A 120 24.82 -1.40 -3.81
CA VAL A 120 24.24 -0.37 -2.94
C VAL A 120 25.27 0.05 -1.89
N LYS A 121 25.37 1.35 -1.61
CA LYS A 121 26.33 1.90 -0.64
C LYS A 121 25.67 2.06 0.73
N ASP A 122 26.52 2.03 1.76
CA ASP A 122 26.16 2.34 3.14
C ASP A 122 25.52 3.73 3.26
N TYR A 123 26.28 4.76 2.87
CA TYR A 123 25.80 6.14 2.70
C TYR A 123 25.88 6.57 1.24
N ASP A 124 24.80 7.16 0.73
CA ASP A 124 24.74 7.67 -0.64
C ASP A 124 23.93 8.97 -0.73
N ILE A 125 24.04 9.70 -1.83
CA ILE A 125 23.55 11.09 -1.94
C ILE A 125 22.01 11.13 -2.06
N PHE A 126 21.31 11.39 -0.95
CA PHE A 126 19.85 11.32 -0.87
C PHE A 126 19.10 12.36 -1.71
N TRP A 127 18.40 11.94 -2.77
CA TRP A 127 17.23 12.68 -3.29
C TRP A 127 16.14 11.77 -3.89
N LEU A 128 14.92 11.92 -3.40
CA LEU A 128 13.74 11.37 -4.08
C LEU A 128 13.53 12.07 -5.45
N LYS A 129 13.19 11.28 -6.47
CA LYS A 129 12.97 11.66 -7.88
C LYS A 129 14.23 11.83 -8.74
N GLY A 130 15.32 11.15 -8.38
CA GLY A 130 16.49 11.03 -9.26
C GLY A 130 17.81 10.69 -8.58
N GLN A 131 17.83 10.26 -7.31
CA GLN A 131 19.09 10.11 -6.61
C GLN A 131 19.19 8.91 -5.65
N GLN A 132 20.43 8.78 -5.19
CA GLN A 132 21.06 7.70 -4.47
C GLN A 132 20.50 7.54 -3.05
N HIS A 133 20.11 6.32 -2.70
CA HIS A 133 19.57 6.00 -1.39
C HIS A 133 20.65 5.44 -0.47
N SER A 134 20.83 6.04 0.70
CA SER A 134 21.65 5.51 1.79
C SER A 134 20.90 4.37 2.48
N VAL A 135 21.47 3.17 2.49
CA VAL A 135 20.87 2.02 3.18
C VAL A 135 20.79 2.27 4.68
N CYS A 136 21.83 2.87 5.25
CA CYS A 136 21.86 3.24 6.65
C CYS A 136 20.72 4.19 7.03
N GLU A 137 20.47 5.23 6.23
CA GLU A 137 19.37 6.16 6.53
C GLU A 137 17.99 5.52 6.28
N MET A 138 17.86 4.59 5.32
CA MET A 138 16.60 3.87 5.09
C MET A 138 16.24 2.91 6.22
N GLN A 139 17.24 2.34 6.90
CA GLN A 139 17.06 1.43 8.03
C GLN A 139 17.26 2.12 9.38
N ASP A 140 17.15 3.44 9.45
CA ASP A 140 17.31 4.22 10.69
C ASP A 140 18.62 3.92 11.47
N LYS A 141 19.68 3.58 10.72
CA LYS A 141 21.04 3.28 11.21
C LYS A 141 21.12 2.04 12.10
N GLU A 142 20.18 1.12 11.94
CA GLU A 142 20.24 -0.22 12.54
C GLU A 142 21.43 -1.03 12.00
N GLU A 143 21.97 -1.94 12.82
CA GLU A 143 23.19 -2.71 12.51
C GLU A 143 23.02 -3.57 11.25
N GLN A 144 21.80 -4.09 11.02
CA GLN A 144 21.42 -4.91 9.86
C GLN A 144 21.54 -4.16 8.54
N ALA A 145 21.65 -2.83 8.54
CA ALA A 145 21.89 -2.05 7.33
C ALA A 145 23.16 -2.52 6.59
N SER A 146 24.19 -2.97 7.31
CA SER A 146 25.44 -3.43 6.69
C SER A 146 25.27 -4.68 5.83
N ASP A 147 24.27 -5.51 6.11
CA ASP A 147 24.04 -6.78 5.40
C ASP A 147 23.61 -6.56 3.95
N PHE A 148 23.09 -5.37 3.64
CA PHE A 148 22.61 -4.99 2.31
C PHE A 148 23.65 -4.20 1.50
N VAL A 149 24.75 -3.78 2.13
CA VAL A 149 25.83 -3.04 1.45
C VAL A 149 26.52 -3.96 0.44
N HIS A 150 26.81 -3.44 -0.75
CA HIS A 150 27.26 -4.18 -1.94
C HIS A 150 26.23 -5.17 -2.51
N GLY A 151 25.03 -5.24 -1.93
CA GLY A 151 23.92 -6.04 -2.43
C GLY A 151 23.26 -5.45 -3.69
N THR A 152 22.18 -6.10 -4.11
CA THR A 152 21.27 -5.61 -5.15
C THR A 152 19.93 -5.28 -4.54
N GLY A 153 19.47 -4.04 -4.69
CA GLY A 153 18.16 -3.58 -4.25
C GLY A 153 17.26 -3.29 -5.45
N LEU A 154 16.08 -3.90 -5.48
CA LEU A 154 15.01 -3.46 -6.35
C LEU A 154 14.20 -2.39 -5.62
N LEU A 155 14.24 -1.16 -6.13
CA LEU A 155 13.36 -0.10 -5.69
C LEU A 155 12.09 -0.18 -6.53
N GLU A 156 11.00 -0.55 -5.89
CA GLU A 156 9.67 -0.50 -6.49
C GLU A 156 9.06 0.88 -6.21
N ARG A 157 8.54 1.59 -7.24
CA ARG A 157 7.69 2.76 -6.96
C ARG A 157 6.29 2.24 -6.74
N ASN A 158 6.01 2.09 -5.47
CA ASN A 158 4.67 1.91 -4.97
C ASN A 158 4.01 3.29 -4.96
N PHE A 159 3.51 3.72 -6.13
CA PHE A 159 2.27 4.48 -6.09
C PHE A 159 1.18 3.44 -5.89
N MET A 160 1.08 2.94 -4.65
CA MET A 160 -0.08 2.18 -4.24
C MET A 160 -1.22 3.17 -4.37
N SER A 161 -1.97 3.06 -5.47
CA SER A 161 -3.25 3.71 -5.53
C SER A 161 -4.02 3.23 -4.31
N PRO A 162 -4.91 4.03 -3.74
CA PRO A 162 -5.87 3.57 -2.74
C PRO A 162 -6.72 2.36 -3.20
N LEU A 163 -6.51 1.87 -4.42
CA LEU A 163 -7.29 0.88 -5.14
C LEU A 163 -6.56 -0.48 -5.20
N ALA A 164 -5.22 -0.50 -5.19
CA ALA A 164 -4.39 -1.71 -5.29
C ALA A 164 -4.35 -2.59 -4.03
N PHE A 165 -4.95 -2.14 -2.91
CA PHE A 165 -5.05 -2.90 -1.66
C PHE A 165 -6.45 -3.46 -1.43
N ALA A 166 -7.44 -3.02 -2.21
CA ALA A 166 -8.79 -3.51 -2.06
C ALA A 166 -8.82 -4.97 -2.51
N CYS A 167 -9.02 -5.84 -1.51
CA CYS A 167 -9.27 -7.27 -1.54
C CYS A 167 -8.01 -8.09 -1.00
N GLN A 168 -8.00 -8.86 0.13
CA GLN A 168 -7.48 -10.25 0.55
C GLN A 168 -8.43 -11.34 1.30
N GLY A 169 -9.18 -12.31 0.68
CA GLY A 169 -10.01 -13.40 1.33
C GLY A 169 -11.57 -13.52 1.14
N ASP A 170 -12.13 -14.71 1.39
CA ASP A 170 -13.57 -15.04 1.34
C ASP A 170 -14.29 -14.73 2.67
N ARG A 171 -15.49 -14.15 2.61
CA ARG A 171 -16.41 -14.12 3.77
C ARG A 171 -17.03 -15.52 3.89
N GLN A 172 -16.32 -16.47 4.52
CA GLN A 172 -16.94 -17.73 4.94
C GLN A 172 -18.00 -17.42 5.99
N GLU A 173 -19.25 -17.72 5.65
CA GLU A 173 -20.40 -17.70 6.55
C GLU A 173 -20.16 -18.69 7.70
N ASP A 174 -20.24 -18.20 8.94
CA ASP A 174 -20.56 -18.99 10.14
C ASP A 174 -21.95 -18.57 10.65
#